data_AF-A0A9Q9BEB5-F1
#
_entry.id   AF-A0A9Q9BEB5-F1
#
_cell.length_a   1.000
_cell.length_b   1.000
_cell.length_c   1.000
_cell.angle_alpha   90.00
_cell.angle_beta   90.00
_cell.angle_gamma   90.00
#
_symmetry.space_group_name_H-M   'P 1'
#
loop_
_entity.id
_entity.type
_entity.pdbx_description
1 polymer ?
#
loop_
_entity_poly.entity_id
_entity_poly.type
_entity_poly.pdbx_seq_one_letter_code
_entity_poly.pdbx_strand_id
1 'polypeptide(L)'
;MKLKVLFIIFNIVLGLLLFTMFFLPLFYADGSFMRDFWKANWFFGPVFFVLIVFVNILFVRNKTLISYIEAEDWASLASLLEIKIYSKQRVTYKNSRLLTEALLLLGDFSSMNKLCSFLKENKPRYLLKLGPKFAAAKMISGNYQDVFDFTSSLPADNKSAGEWCMFYSALSLQMLKKYEESAVLFAKVSDTVKNPLIKTLSTYFVVNVLQSYSKLTEEEIKEKSLLFRSKINKDYSHDSWKAYTESEKQEIHVMILTKIIDDVSSWLFF
;
A
#
# COMPACT_ATOMS: atom_id res chain seq x y z
N MET A 1 -15.06 -8.16 -11.32
CA MET A 1 -15.12 -8.37 -12.78
C MET A 1 -13.72 -8.73 -13.28
N LYS A 2 -13.53 -9.83 -14.01
CA LYS A 2 -12.18 -10.26 -14.46
C LYS A 2 -11.55 -9.16 -15.32
N LEU A 3 -10.26 -8.88 -15.14
CA LEU A 3 -9.53 -7.79 -15.83
C LEU A 3 -9.51 -8.02 -17.35
N LYS A 4 -9.53 -9.29 -17.78
CA LYS A 4 -9.80 -9.71 -19.17
C LYS A 4 -11.14 -9.17 -19.70
N VAL A 5 -12.20 -9.26 -18.91
CA VAL A 5 -13.54 -8.79 -19.30
C VAL A 5 -13.56 -7.26 -19.40
N LEU A 6 -12.94 -6.56 -18.45
CA LEU A 6 -12.78 -5.10 -18.54
C LEU A 6 -12.02 -4.68 -19.79
N PHE A 7 -10.95 -5.39 -20.13
CA PHE A 7 -10.18 -5.14 -21.36
C PHE A 7 -11.01 -5.39 -22.64
N ILE A 8 -11.82 -6.45 -22.67
CA ILE A 8 -12.73 -6.72 -23.79
C ILE A 8 -13.76 -5.58 -23.92
N ILE A 9 -14.42 -5.20 -22.81
CA ILE A 9 -15.40 -4.11 -22.80
C ILE A 9 -14.74 -2.80 -23.25
N PHE A 10 -13.54 -2.48 -22.76
CA PHE A 10 -12.82 -1.28 -23.18
C PHE A 10 -12.58 -1.25 -24.69
N ASN A 11 -12.10 -2.35 -25.28
CA ASN A 11 -11.91 -2.42 -26.74
C ASN A 11 -13.22 -2.34 -27.51
N ILE A 12 -14.31 -2.93 -27.01
CA ILE A 12 -15.66 -2.82 -27.61
C ILE A 12 -16.12 -1.37 -27.60
N VAL A 13 -16.06 -0.70 -26.45
CA VAL A 13 -16.43 0.73 -26.31
C VAL A 13 -15.59 1.58 -27.23
N LEU A 14 -14.28 1.33 -27.31
CA LEU A 14 -13.38 2.10 -28.16
C LEU A 14 -13.67 1.89 -29.65
N GLY A 15 -13.97 0.67 -30.05
CA GLY A 15 -14.44 0.35 -31.40
C GLY A 15 -15.80 0.99 -31.71
N LEU A 16 -16.70 1.03 -30.73
CA LEU A 16 -18.02 1.66 -30.87
C LEU A 16 -17.90 3.18 -30.99
N LEU A 17 -17.01 3.82 -30.22
CA LEU A 17 -16.70 5.25 -30.34
C LEU A 17 -16.08 5.60 -31.70
N LEU A 18 -15.16 4.76 -32.19
CA LEU A 18 -14.61 4.92 -33.53
C LEU A 18 -15.72 4.78 -34.58
N PHE A 19 -16.58 3.77 -34.44
CA PHE A 19 -17.68 3.53 -35.35
C PHE A 19 -18.67 4.70 -35.35
N THR A 20 -19.10 5.19 -34.19
CA THR A 20 -20.02 6.33 -34.11
C THR A 20 -19.38 7.60 -34.65
N MET A 21 -18.14 7.92 -34.30
CA MET A 21 -17.47 9.12 -34.86
C MET A 21 -17.35 9.06 -36.38
N PHE A 22 -17.04 7.90 -36.98
CA PHE A 22 -16.84 7.78 -38.42
C PHE A 22 -18.11 7.58 -39.24
N PHE A 23 -19.10 6.86 -38.71
CA PHE A 23 -20.31 6.45 -39.44
C PHE A 23 -21.57 7.23 -39.06
N LEU A 24 -21.63 7.94 -37.93
CA LEU A 24 -22.80 8.75 -37.58
C LEU A 24 -23.12 9.87 -38.60
N PRO A 25 -22.13 10.54 -39.23
CA PRO A 25 -22.39 11.48 -40.32
C PRO A 25 -23.08 10.85 -41.55
N LEU A 26 -22.97 9.53 -41.74
CA LEU A 26 -23.61 8.80 -42.85
C LEU A 26 -25.13 8.68 -42.69
N PHE A 27 -25.62 8.72 -41.45
CA PHE A 27 -27.04 8.58 -41.15
C PHE A 27 -27.78 9.93 -41.06
N TYR A 28 -27.07 11.04 -40.95
CA TYR A 28 -27.66 12.36 -40.67
C TYR A 28 -27.40 13.43 -41.76
N ALA A 29 -26.51 13.18 -42.73
CA ALA A 29 -26.11 14.19 -43.72
C ALA A 29 -25.91 13.60 -45.13
N ASP A 30 -26.07 14.45 -46.16
CA ASP A 30 -25.83 14.09 -47.57
C ASP A 30 -24.39 13.59 -47.78
N GLY A 31 -24.18 12.70 -48.76
CA GLY A 31 -22.87 12.08 -49.05
C GLY A 31 -21.73 13.07 -49.40
N SER A 32 -22.04 14.35 -49.65
CA SER A 32 -21.06 15.44 -49.76
C SER A 32 -20.49 15.83 -48.39
N PHE A 33 -21.33 15.98 -47.37
CA PHE A 33 -20.94 16.31 -45.99
C PHE A 33 -20.02 15.24 -45.40
N MET A 34 -20.25 13.97 -45.75
CA MET A 34 -19.40 12.85 -45.34
C MET A 34 -17.94 13.00 -45.80
N ARG A 35 -17.73 13.41 -47.05
CA ARG A 35 -16.36 13.59 -47.59
C ARG A 35 -15.64 14.74 -46.92
N ASP A 36 -16.36 15.82 -46.64
CA ASP A 36 -15.78 16.99 -45.97
C ASP A 36 -15.49 16.69 -44.50
N PHE A 37 -16.37 15.96 -43.82
CA PHE A 37 -16.13 15.47 -42.46
C PHE A 37 -14.92 14.55 -42.39
N TRP A 38 -14.79 13.56 -43.29
CA TRP A 38 -13.62 12.67 -43.31
C TRP A 38 -12.33 13.41 -43.65
N LYS A 39 -12.35 14.40 -44.55
CA LYS A 39 -11.17 15.24 -44.83
C LYS A 39 -10.77 16.09 -43.62
N ALA A 40 -11.73 16.62 -42.87
CA ALA A 40 -11.45 17.40 -41.67
C ALA A 40 -10.97 16.53 -40.49
N ASN A 41 -11.48 15.30 -40.39
CA ASN A 41 -11.32 14.41 -39.23
C ASN A 41 -10.49 13.15 -39.50
N TRP A 42 -9.74 13.11 -40.61
CA TRP A 42 -8.96 11.93 -41.01
C TRP A 42 -7.98 11.46 -39.93
N PHE A 43 -7.47 12.39 -39.11
CA PHE A 43 -6.50 12.12 -38.05
C PHE A 43 -7.05 11.22 -36.92
N PHE A 44 -8.37 11.17 -36.72
CA PHE A 44 -8.95 10.31 -35.69
C PHE A 44 -8.67 8.82 -35.98
N GLY A 45 -8.70 8.38 -37.24
CA GLY A 45 -8.47 6.98 -37.59
C GLY A 45 -7.09 6.46 -37.12
N PRO A 46 -5.98 7.12 -37.52
CA PRO A 46 -4.64 6.80 -37.03
C PRO A 46 -4.50 6.90 -35.51
N VAL A 47 -5.07 7.93 -34.88
CA VAL A 47 -4.99 8.12 -33.42
C VAL A 47 -5.66 6.96 -32.67
N PHE A 48 -6.87 6.59 -33.05
CA PHE A 48 -7.58 5.44 -32.48
C PHE A 48 -6.83 4.13 -32.75
N PHE A 49 -6.26 3.95 -33.95
CA PHE A 49 -5.46 2.78 -34.27
C PHE A 49 -4.22 2.66 -33.36
N VAL A 50 -3.46 3.74 -33.20
CA VAL A 50 -2.30 3.78 -32.29
C VAL A 50 -2.72 3.46 -30.86
N LEU A 51 -3.85 3.99 -30.40
CA LEU A 51 -4.37 3.74 -29.06
C LEU A 51 -4.76 2.26 -28.88
N ILE A 52 -5.49 1.66 -29.83
CA ILE A 52 -5.84 0.23 -29.82
C ILE A 52 -4.56 -0.61 -29.77
N VAL A 53 -3.61 -0.37 -30.67
CA VAL A 53 -2.35 -1.12 -30.75
C VAL A 53 -1.58 -1.00 -29.44
N PHE A 54 -1.45 0.22 -28.90
CA PHE A 54 -0.76 0.46 -27.65
C PHE A 54 -1.36 -0.31 -26.47
N VAL A 55 -2.68 -0.24 -26.30
CA VAL A 55 -3.39 -0.92 -25.19
C VAL A 55 -3.31 -2.44 -25.34
N ASN A 56 -3.44 -2.96 -26.58
CA ASN A 56 -3.29 -4.39 -26.86
C ASN A 56 -1.87 -4.89 -26.57
N ILE A 57 -0.83 -4.15 -26.98
CA ILE A 57 0.57 -4.49 -26.68
C ILE A 57 0.79 -4.55 -25.16
N LEU A 58 0.30 -3.56 -24.41
CA LEU A 58 0.42 -3.54 -22.95
C LEU A 58 -0.27 -4.73 -22.28
N PHE A 59 -1.45 -5.12 -22.78
CA PHE A 59 -2.19 -6.26 -22.27
C PHE A 59 -1.48 -7.58 -22.55
N VAL A 60 -1.07 -7.81 -23.80
CA VAL A 60 -0.34 -9.04 -24.20
C VAL A 60 0.96 -9.17 -23.42
N ARG A 61 1.72 -8.08 -23.25
CA ARG A 61 2.97 -8.08 -22.49
C ARG A 61 2.79 -8.47 -21.02
N ASN A 62 1.63 -8.16 -20.43
CA ASN A 62 1.34 -8.42 -19.02
C ASN A 62 0.36 -9.58 -18.80
N LYS A 63 -0.05 -10.29 -19.85
CA LYS A 63 -1.11 -11.32 -19.81
C LYS A 63 -0.85 -12.39 -18.76
N THR A 64 0.40 -12.87 -18.65
CA THR A 64 0.77 -13.90 -17.66
C THR A 64 0.61 -13.39 -16.22
N LEU A 65 1.07 -12.16 -15.94
CA LEU A 65 0.95 -11.55 -14.63
C LEU A 65 -0.52 -11.32 -14.26
N ILE A 66 -1.32 -10.82 -15.22
CA ILE A 66 -2.76 -10.63 -15.04
C ILE A 66 -3.45 -11.98 -14.78
N SER A 67 -3.07 -13.03 -15.50
CA SER A 67 -3.69 -14.35 -15.34
C SER A 67 -3.43 -14.95 -13.97
N TYR A 68 -2.23 -14.81 -13.41
CA TYR A 68 -1.95 -15.28 -12.06
C TYR A 68 -2.69 -14.47 -10.99
N ILE A 69 -2.79 -13.15 -11.15
CA ILE A 69 -3.59 -12.31 -10.24
C ILE A 69 -5.07 -12.69 -10.31
N GLU A 70 -5.63 -12.89 -11.51
CA GLU A 70 -7.04 -13.28 -11.68
C GLU A 70 -7.35 -14.69 -11.16
N ALA A 71 -6.36 -15.58 -11.16
CA ALA A 71 -6.47 -16.93 -10.64
C ALA A 71 -6.14 -17.01 -9.14
N GLU A 72 -5.74 -15.89 -8.52
CA GLU A 72 -5.23 -15.83 -7.15
C GLU A 72 -4.06 -16.82 -6.91
N ASP A 73 -3.31 -17.12 -7.96
CA ASP A 73 -2.15 -18.01 -7.93
C ASP A 73 -0.91 -17.21 -7.50
N TRP A 74 -0.85 -16.93 -6.21
CA TRP A 74 0.23 -16.15 -5.60
C TRP A 74 1.59 -16.83 -5.72
N ALA A 75 1.64 -18.16 -5.70
CA ALA A 75 2.88 -18.93 -5.80
C ALA A 75 3.52 -18.79 -7.19
N SER A 76 2.75 -18.99 -8.26
CA SER A 76 3.25 -18.80 -9.63
C SER A 76 3.58 -17.33 -9.91
N LEU A 77 2.80 -16.40 -9.34
CA LEU A 77 3.09 -14.97 -9.44
C LEU A 77 4.44 -14.62 -8.79
N ALA A 78 4.70 -15.12 -7.59
CA ALA A 78 5.95 -14.89 -6.88
C ALA A 78 7.13 -15.42 -7.70
N SER A 79 7.08 -16.67 -8.15
CA SER A 79 8.13 -17.28 -9.00
C SER A 79 8.40 -16.47 -10.28
N LEU A 80 7.36 -16.04 -10.98
CA LEU A 80 7.51 -15.20 -12.18
C LEU A 80 8.20 -13.86 -11.87
N LEU A 81 7.86 -13.24 -10.74
CA LEU A 81 8.43 -11.96 -10.32
C LEU A 81 9.87 -12.12 -9.84
N GLU A 82 10.21 -13.20 -9.14
CA GLU A 82 11.57 -13.54 -8.76
C GLU A 82 12.48 -13.70 -9.98
N ILE A 83 12.05 -14.45 -11.00
CA ILE A 83 12.80 -14.60 -12.26
C ILE A 83 13.00 -13.22 -12.93
N LYS A 84 11.98 -12.35 -12.90
CA LYS A 84 12.09 -11.00 -13.47
C LYS A 84 13.07 -10.11 -12.71
N ILE A 85 13.08 -10.19 -11.38
CA ILE A 85 13.88 -9.34 -10.50
C ILE A 85 15.32 -9.84 -10.44
N TYR A 86 15.53 -11.11 -10.14
CA TYR A 86 16.86 -11.68 -9.92
C TYR A 86 17.55 -12.05 -11.24
N SER A 87 16.91 -12.82 -12.11
CA SER A 87 17.56 -13.32 -13.34
C SER A 87 17.59 -12.27 -14.44
N LYS A 88 16.48 -11.57 -14.66
CA LYS A 88 16.38 -10.55 -15.74
C LYS A 88 16.78 -9.15 -15.30
N GLN A 89 17.16 -8.95 -14.04
CA GLN A 89 17.53 -7.66 -13.43
C GLN A 89 16.53 -6.52 -13.68
N ARG A 90 15.25 -6.83 -13.91
CA ARG A 90 14.19 -5.83 -14.13
C ARG A 90 13.60 -5.37 -12.80
N VAL A 91 14.46 -4.76 -12.00
CA VAL A 91 14.13 -4.25 -10.66
C VAL A 91 13.34 -2.96 -10.80
N THR A 92 12.01 -3.08 -10.82
CA THR A 92 11.09 -1.94 -10.77
C THR A 92 10.38 -1.91 -9.43
N TYR A 93 9.99 -0.71 -8.98
CA TYR A 93 9.22 -0.58 -7.74
C TYR A 93 7.91 -1.38 -7.80
N LYS A 94 7.20 -1.36 -8.94
CA LYS A 94 5.95 -2.11 -9.13
C LYS A 94 6.15 -3.62 -8.94
N ASN A 95 7.17 -4.20 -9.58
CA ASN A 95 7.46 -5.64 -9.43
C ASN A 95 7.89 -5.98 -8.00
N SER A 96 8.73 -5.13 -7.39
CA SER A 96 9.22 -5.35 -6.02
C SER A 96 8.07 -5.29 -5.02
N ARG A 97 7.20 -4.28 -5.13
CA ARG A 97 5.99 -4.13 -4.30
C ARG A 97 5.08 -5.35 -4.43
N LEU A 98 4.78 -5.75 -5.67
CA LEU A 98 3.88 -6.88 -5.93
C LEU A 98 4.47 -8.20 -5.43
N LEU A 99 5.79 -8.39 -5.57
CA LEU A 99 6.46 -9.57 -5.03
C LEU A 99 6.40 -9.56 -3.50
N THR A 100 6.68 -8.43 -2.85
CA THR A 100 6.53 -8.31 -1.39
C THR A 100 5.11 -8.63 -0.93
N GLU A 101 4.09 -8.11 -1.61
CA GLU A 101 2.69 -8.42 -1.27
C GLU A 101 2.37 -9.92 -1.46
N ALA A 102 2.78 -10.52 -2.58
CA ALA A 102 2.58 -11.95 -2.82
C ALA A 102 3.30 -12.84 -1.80
N LEU A 103 4.55 -12.53 -1.47
CA LEU A 103 5.33 -13.28 -0.48
C LEU A 103 4.75 -13.17 0.93
N LEU A 104 4.21 -12.00 1.30
CA LEU A 104 3.56 -11.81 2.58
C LEU A 104 2.26 -12.61 2.68
N LEU A 105 1.47 -12.66 1.60
CA LEU A 105 0.26 -13.49 1.54
C LEU A 105 0.56 -14.99 1.60
N LEU A 106 1.67 -15.42 0.98
CA LEU A 106 2.13 -16.81 1.01
C LEU A 106 2.78 -17.21 2.35
N GLY A 107 3.15 -16.25 3.20
CA GLY A 107 3.95 -16.50 4.40
C GLY A 107 5.39 -16.96 4.09
N ASP A 108 5.90 -16.72 2.88
CA ASP A 108 7.26 -17.11 2.50
C ASP A 108 8.28 -16.05 2.98
N PHE A 109 8.61 -16.13 4.27
CA PHE A 109 9.55 -15.22 4.92
C PHE A 109 11.01 -15.42 4.46
N SER A 110 11.34 -16.61 3.93
CA SER A 110 12.69 -16.89 3.40
C SER A 110 12.95 -16.06 2.14
N SER A 111 12.05 -16.16 1.16
CA SER A 111 12.12 -15.37 -0.07
C SER A 111 11.94 -13.87 0.21
N MET A 112 11.16 -13.51 1.23
CA MET A 112 11.04 -12.12 1.69
C MET A 112 12.39 -11.55 2.15
N ASN A 113 13.13 -12.30 2.97
CA ASN A 113 14.44 -11.89 3.46
C ASN A 113 15.47 -11.78 2.32
N LYS A 114 15.43 -12.73 1.37
CA LYS A 114 16.24 -12.66 0.15
C LYS A 114 15.95 -11.38 -0.66
N LEU A 115 14.69 -11.02 -0.83
CA LEU A 115 14.29 -9.79 -1.53
C LEU A 115 14.76 -8.54 -0.76
N CYS A 116 14.63 -8.54 0.56
CA CYS A 116 15.09 -7.45 1.42
C CYS A 116 16.60 -7.19 1.23
N SER A 117 17.44 -8.23 1.33
CA SER A 117 18.89 -8.11 1.12
C SER A 117 19.24 -7.66 -0.30
N PHE A 118 18.58 -8.22 -1.31
CA PHE A 118 18.78 -7.82 -2.70
C PHE A 118 18.45 -6.34 -2.95
N LEU A 119 17.34 -5.84 -2.38
CA LEU A 119 16.97 -4.42 -2.51
C LEU A 119 17.90 -3.51 -1.72
N LYS A 120 18.44 -3.96 -0.58
CA LYS A 120 19.44 -3.22 0.20
C LYS A 120 20.69 -2.92 -0.63
N GLU A 121 21.16 -3.89 -1.41
CA GLU A 121 22.36 -3.74 -2.25
C GLU A 121 22.08 -2.99 -3.56
N ASN A 122 20.97 -3.29 -4.23
CA ASN A 122 20.74 -2.84 -5.61
C ASN A 122 19.88 -1.58 -5.73
N LYS A 123 18.88 -1.41 -4.84
CA LYS A 123 17.90 -0.32 -4.88
C LYS A 123 17.44 0.11 -3.47
N PRO A 124 18.33 0.76 -2.66
CA PRO A 124 18.00 1.18 -1.29
C PRO A 124 16.73 2.05 -1.21
N ARG A 125 16.48 2.88 -2.22
CA ARG A 125 15.28 3.71 -2.29
C ARG A 125 13.98 2.91 -2.31
N TYR A 126 13.97 1.72 -2.89
CA TYR A 126 12.79 0.85 -2.90
C TYR A 126 12.61 0.15 -1.56
N LEU A 127 13.73 -0.23 -0.92
CA LEU A 127 13.73 -0.76 0.44
C LEU A 127 13.06 0.22 1.41
N LEU A 128 13.43 1.51 1.37
CA LEU A 128 12.83 2.53 2.25
C LEU A 128 11.31 2.63 2.08
N LYS A 129 10.81 2.58 0.85
CA LYS A 129 9.37 2.66 0.58
C LYS A 129 8.62 1.39 1.02
N LEU A 130 9.26 0.23 0.92
CA LEU A 130 8.69 -1.06 1.28
C LEU A 130 9.00 -1.47 2.73
N GLY A 131 9.73 -0.62 3.47
CA GLY A 131 10.17 -0.86 4.85
C GLY A 131 9.05 -1.39 5.75
N PRO A 132 7.86 -0.76 5.80
CA PRO A 132 6.75 -1.25 6.61
C PRO A 132 6.31 -2.68 6.27
N LYS A 133 6.37 -3.08 5.00
CA LYS A 133 5.99 -4.44 4.56
C LYS A 133 7.02 -5.47 4.98
N PHE A 134 8.30 -5.14 4.92
CA PHE A 134 9.37 -6.01 5.44
C PHE A 134 9.32 -6.10 6.97
N ALA A 135 9.10 -5.00 7.66
CA ALA A 135 8.93 -4.97 9.11
C ALA A 135 7.72 -5.82 9.53
N ALA A 136 6.57 -5.67 8.87
CA ALA A 136 5.39 -6.50 9.08
C ALA A 136 5.67 -7.99 8.84
N ALA A 137 6.36 -8.34 7.75
CA ALA A 137 6.71 -9.74 7.46
C ALA A 137 7.56 -10.35 8.59
N LYS A 138 8.62 -9.64 9.01
CA LYS A 138 9.49 -10.05 10.12
C LYS A 138 8.70 -10.15 11.43
N MET A 139 7.77 -9.22 11.67
CA MET A 139 6.89 -9.20 12.83
C MET A 139 6.00 -10.45 12.89
N ILE A 140 5.38 -10.83 11.77
CA ILE A 140 4.55 -12.05 11.70
C ILE A 140 5.39 -13.31 11.86
N SER A 141 6.63 -13.32 11.33
CA SER A 141 7.53 -14.47 11.46
C SER A 141 8.01 -14.77 12.89
N GLY A 142 7.72 -13.88 13.85
CA GLY A 142 8.12 -14.01 15.25
C GLY A 142 9.55 -13.52 15.55
N ASN A 143 10.33 -13.11 14.55
CA ASN A 143 11.68 -12.62 14.72
C ASN A 143 11.70 -11.11 15.08
N TYR A 144 11.31 -10.79 16.31
CA TYR A 144 11.14 -9.39 16.75
C TYR A 144 12.45 -8.62 16.84
N GLN A 145 13.57 -9.28 17.15
CA GLN A 145 14.89 -8.64 17.17
C GLN A 145 15.28 -8.14 15.77
N ASP A 146 15.04 -8.96 14.75
CA ASP A 146 15.29 -8.59 13.36
C ASP A 146 14.38 -7.44 12.88
N VAL A 147 13.14 -7.33 13.39
CA VAL A 147 12.30 -6.14 13.15
C VAL A 147 12.99 -4.89 13.70
N PHE A 148 13.47 -4.93 14.94
CA PHE A 148 14.12 -3.79 15.59
C PHE A 148 15.40 -3.39 14.85
N ASP A 149 16.27 -4.35 14.56
CA ASP A 149 17.56 -4.11 13.89
C ASP A 149 17.33 -3.57 12.46
N PHE A 150 16.37 -4.15 11.74
CA PHE A 150 16.01 -3.69 10.41
C PHE A 150 15.49 -2.26 10.43
N THR A 151 14.45 -1.97 11.22
CA THR A 151 13.81 -0.65 11.25
C THR A 151 14.75 0.44 11.77
N SER A 152 15.60 0.12 12.74
CA SER A 152 16.59 1.05 13.30
C SER A 152 17.75 1.33 12.33
N SER A 153 18.03 0.42 11.41
CA SER A 153 19.04 0.62 10.36
C SER A 153 18.58 1.54 9.23
N LEU A 154 17.28 1.81 9.12
CA LEU A 154 16.74 2.70 8.10
C LEU A 154 16.86 4.17 8.56
N PRO A 155 17.15 5.10 7.63
CA PRO A 155 17.15 6.52 7.94
C PRO A 155 15.77 6.94 8.46
N ALA A 156 15.75 7.63 9.60
CA ALA A 156 14.55 8.26 10.12
C ALA A 156 14.08 9.34 9.14
N ASP A 157 12.97 9.09 8.44
CA ASP A 157 12.30 10.09 7.63
C ASP A 157 10.84 10.27 8.06
N ASN A 158 10.35 11.50 7.96
CA ASN A 158 8.97 11.85 8.32
C ASN A 158 7.99 11.54 7.17
N LYS A 159 8.31 10.57 6.31
CA LYS A 159 7.38 10.06 5.32
C LYS A 159 6.60 8.92 5.93
N SER A 160 5.39 8.67 5.43
CA SER A 160 4.52 7.58 5.92
C SER A 160 5.25 6.24 6.11
N ALA A 161 6.12 5.84 5.17
CA ALA A 161 6.90 4.61 5.32
C ALA A 161 7.88 4.63 6.51
N GLY A 162 8.56 5.76 6.74
CA GLY A 162 9.42 5.96 7.89
C GLY A 162 8.65 6.00 9.20
N GLU A 163 7.51 6.70 9.25
CA GLU A 163 6.63 6.76 10.42
C GLU A 163 6.16 5.35 10.84
N TRP A 164 5.75 4.52 9.86
CA TRP A 164 5.39 3.12 10.11
C TRP A 164 6.59 2.30 10.59
N CYS A 165 7.79 2.52 10.06
CA CYS A 165 8.99 1.83 10.54
C CYS A 165 9.31 2.22 11.99
N MET A 166 9.12 3.47 12.38
CA MET A 166 9.29 3.89 13.78
C MET A 166 8.27 3.20 14.70
N PHE A 167 7.01 3.11 14.26
CA PHE A 167 5.99 2.35 14.98
C PHE A 167 6.35 0.87 15.13
N TYR A 168 6.79 0.22 14.05
CA TYR A 168 7.23 -1.18 14.09
C TYR A 168 8.45 -1.40 14.98
N SER A 169 9.37 -0.44 15.04
CA SER A 169 10.51 -0.45 15.96
C SER A 169 10.03 -0.46 17.43
N ALA A 170 9.12 0.45 17.80
CA ALA A 170 8.55 0.50 19.14
C ALA A 170 7.76 -0.78 19.50
N LEU A 171 6.97 -1.28 18.55
CA LEU A 171 6.20 -2.50 18.70
C LEU A 171 7.12 -3.73 18.84
N SER A 172 8.23 -3.78 18.13
CA SER A 172 9.19 -4.90 18.26
C SER A 172 9.81 -4.95 19.66
N LEU A 173 10.12 -3.79 20.27
CA LEU A 173 10.61 -3.72 21.66
C LEU A 173 9.56 -4.21 22.66
N GLN A 174 8.28 -3.85 22.45
CA GLN A 174 7.17 -4.37 23.25
C GLN A 174 7.14 -5.90 23.23
N MET A 175 7.29 -6.47 22.04
CA MET A 175 7.21 -7.90 21.80
C MET A 175 8.45 -8.66 22.31
N LEU A 176 9.60 -7.97 22.39
CA LEU A 176 10.82 -8.41 23.07
C LEU A 176 10.76 -8.24 24.60
N LYS A 177 9.65 -7.77 25.15
CA LYS A 177 9.48 -7.46 26.59
C LYS A 177 10.42 -6.38 27.13
N LYS A 178 10.97 -5.54 26.25
CA LYS A 178 11.77 -4.35 26.61
C LYS A 178 10.83 -3.16 26.83
N TYR A 179 9.99 -3.27 27.86
CA TYR A 179 8.85 -2.39 28.05
C TYR A 179 9.23 -0.92 28.27
N GLU A 180 10.32 -0.65 29.01
CA GLU A 180 10.81 0.72 29.25
C GLU A 180 11.30 1.39 27.96
N GLU A 181 12.13 0.69 27.18
CA GLU A 181 12.62 1.18 25.88
C GLU A 181 11.45 1.39 24.90
N SER A 182 10.50 0.46 24.90
CA SER A 182 9.28 0.55 24.08
C SER A 182 8.43 1.76 24.46
N ALA A 183 8.25 2.03 25.76
CA ALA A 183 7.46 3.17 26.24
C ALA A 183 8.08 4.50 25.82
N VAL A 184 9.41 4.62 25.94
CA VAL A 184 10.15 5.81 25.49
C VAL A 184 10.00 6.00 23.98
N LEU A 185 10.12 4.92 23.19
CA LEU A 185 10.02 5.02 21.75
C LEU A 185 8.59 5.32 21.30
N PHE A 186 7.56 4.70 21.88
CA PHE A 186 6.17 5.03 21.57
C PHE A 186 5.81 6.47 21.94
N ALA A 187 6.32 7.00 23.06
CA ALA A 187 6.13 8.42 23.41
C ALA A 187 6.77 9.34 22.37
N LYS A 188 7.98 9.03 21.92
CA LYS A 188 8.62 9.78 20.83
C LYS A 188 7.82 9.71 19.53
N VAL A 189 7.31 8.53 19.17
CA VAL A 189 6.48 8.33 17.96
C VAL A 189 5.16 9.09 18.07
N SER A 190 4.48 9.06 19.21
CA SER A 190 3.22 9.80 19.42
C SER A 190 3.40 11.30 19.23
N ASP A 191 4.55 11.84 19.61
CA ASP A 191 4.78 13.28 19.60
C ASP A 191 5.26 13.78 18.22
N THR A 192 6.04 12.96 17.50
CA THR A 192 6.70 13.35 16.23
C THR A 192 5.92 13.04 14.96
N VAL A 193 5.14 11.94 14.96
CA VAL A 193 4.45 11.46 13.76
C VAL A 193 3.24 12.32 13.37
N LYS A 194 3.05 12.48 12.05
CA LYS A 194 1.93 13.20 11.44
C LYS A 194 0.74 12.29 11.12
N ASN A 195 0.97 11.04 10.71
CA ASN A 195 -0.11 10.10 10.41
C ASN A 195 -1.03 9.91 11.64
N PRO A 196 -2.34 10.23 11.54
CA PRO A 196 -3.26 10.14 12.66
C PRO A 196 -3.36 8.73 13.26
N LEU A 197 -3.42 7.68 12.42
CA LEU A 197 -3.52 6.30 12.87
C LEU A 197 -2.30 5.90 13.71
N ILE A 198 -1.09 6.14 13.21
CA ILE A 198 0.15 5.81 13.93
C ILE A 198 0.24 6.59 15.24
N LYS A 199 -0.17 7.87 15.22
CA LYS A 199 -0.19 8.72 16.41
C LYS A 199 -1.16 8.21 17.48
N THR A 200 -2.35 7.79 17.08
CA THR A 200 -3.37 7.20 17.97
C THR A 200 -2.89 5.86 18.53
N LEU A 201 -2.38 4.96 17.68
CA LEU A 201 -1.82 3.69 18.10
C LEU A 201 -0.71 3.91 19.14
N SER A 202 0.26 4.77 18.84
CA SER A 202 1.40 5.03 19.73
C SER A 202 0.97 5.64 21.06
N THR A 203 0.01 6.57 21.03
CA THR A 203 -0.54 7.17 22.26
C THR A 203 -1.26 6.13 23.11
N TYR A 204 -2.08 5.28 22.50
CA TYR A 204 -2.76 4.18 23.19
C TYR A 204 -1.78 3.25 23.89
N PHE A 205 -0.67 2.89 23.22
CA PHE A 205 0.37 2.07 23.84
C PHE A 205 0.96 2.75 25.07
N VAL A 206 1.30 4.03 25.00
CA VAL A 206 1.86 4.79 26.14
C VAL A 206 0.87 4.84 27.32
N VAL A 207 -0.39 5.18 27.05
CA VAL A 207 -1.35 5.51 28.12
C VAL A 207 -2.12 4.32 28.69
N ASN A 208 -2.26 3.21 27.95
CA ASN A 208 -2.99 2.03 28.42
C ASN A 208 -2.10 0.79 28.59
N VAL A 209 -1.24 0.50 27.61
CA VAL A 209 -0.48 -0.76 27.58
C VAL A 209 0.80 -0.68 28.40
N LEU A 210 1.47 0.47 28.33
CA LEU A 210 2.80 0.71 28.91
C LEU A 210 2.78 1.74 30.03
N GLN A 211 1.60 2.03 30.61
CA GLN A 211 1.43 3.04 31.65
C GLN A 211 2.45 2.88 32.80
N SER A 212 2.66 1.65 33.28
CA SER A 212 3.57 1.34 34.40
C SER A 212 5.04 1.48 34.05
N TYR A 213 5.38 1.54 32.76
CA TYR A 213 6.75 1.72 32.26
C TYR A 213 6.96 3.12 31.67
N SER A 214 5.89 3.90 31.56
CA SER A 214 5.97 5.31 31.24
C SER A 214 6.47 6.07 32.47
N LYS A 215 7.34 7.06 32.27
CA LYS A 215 7.80 7.95 33.37
C LYS A 215 6.73 8.97 33.79
N LEU A 216 5.49 8.77 33.36
CA LEU A 216 4.37 9.68 33.59
C LEU A 216 3.62 9.24 34.85
N THR A 217 3.16 10.23 35.61
CA THR A 217 2.22 10.04 36.71
C THR A 217 0.83 9.66 36.18
N GLU A 218 -0.02 9.07 37.03
CA GLU A 218 -1.40 8.72 36.63
C GLU A 218 -2.21 9.95 36.16
N GLU A 219 -1.96 11.12 36.75
CA GLU A 219 -2.61 12.38 36.37
C GLU A 219 -2.17 12.83 34.97
N GLU A 220 -0.86 12.79 34.68
CA GLU A 220 -0.32 13.12 33.35
C GLU A 220 -0.81 12.15 32.27
N ILE A 221 -0.98 10.86 32.60
CA ILE A 221 -1.53 9.86 31.68
C ILE A 221 -2.99 10.20 31.35
N LYS A 222 -3.80 10.51 32.36
CA LYS A 222 -5.21 10.91 32.18
C LYS A 222 -5.32 12.19 31.35
N GLU A 223 -4.51 13.19 31.66
CA GLU A 223 -4.47 14.45 30.92
C GLU A 223 -4.07 14.22 29.45
N LYS A 224 -2.98 13.47 29.21
CA LYS A 224 -2.51 13.14 27.85
C LYS A 224 -3.59 12.41 27.06
N SER A 225 -4.29 11.46 27.68
CA SER A 225 -5.42 10.74 27.07
C SER A 225 -6.56 11.69 26.68
N LEU A 226 -7.04 12.53 27.59
CA LEU A 226 -8.15 13.45 27.37
C LEU A 226 -7.83 14.50 26.29
N LEU A 227 -6.64 15.12 26.37
CA LEU A 227 -6.19 16.09 25.38
C LEU A 227 -6.07 15.45 23.99
N PHE A 228 -5.54 14.24 23.91
CA PHE A 228 -5.39 13.53 22.64
C PHE A 228 -6.75 13.15 22.04
N ARG A 229 -7.66 12.56 22.83
CA ARG A 229 -9.02 12.24 22.39
C ARG A 229 -9.74 13.50 21.90
N SER A 230 -9.66 14.60 22.65
CA SER A 230 -10.24 15.90 22.25
C SER A 230 -9.68 16.38 20.91
N LYS A 231 -8.38 16.23 20.67
CA LYS A 231 -7.74 16.65 19.42
C LYS A 231 -8.23 15.81 18.23
N ILE A 232 -8.31 14.49 18.37
CA ILE A 232 -8.79 13.62 17.28
C ILE A 232 -10.28 13.83 17.02
N ASN A 233 -11.08 13.97 18.07
CA ASN A 233 -12.54 14.18 17.95
C ASN A 233 -12.93 15.52 17.31
N LYS A 234 -11.99 16.47 17.17
CA LYS A 234 -12.20 17.70 16.39
C LYS A 234 -12.21 17.42 14.88
N ASP A 235 -11.37 16.49 14.44
CA ASP A 235 -11.17 16.20 13.01
C ASP A 235 -11.95 14.96 12.55
N TYR A 236 -12.28 14.04 13.47
CA TYR A 236 -12.93 12.77 13.17
C TYR A 236 -14.15 12.51 14.06
N SER A 237 -15.26 12.14 13.43
CA SER A 237 -16.34 11.42 14.11
C SER A 237 -16.00 9.92 14.14
N HIS A 238 -16.74 9.13 14.93
CA HIS A 238 -16.56 7.68 14.96
C HIS A 238 -16.68 7.06 13.55
N ASP A 239 -17.67 7.50 12.75
CA ASP A 239 -17.88 6.96 11.40
C ASP A 239 -16.82 7.40 10.41
N SER A 240 -16.36 8.66 10.47
CA SER A 240 -15.28 9.13 9.60
C SER A 240 -13.93 8.51 9.97
N TRP A 241 -13.68 8.27 11.26
CA TRP A 241 -12.52 7.51 11.73
C TRP A 241 -12.56 6.07 11.23
N LYS A 242 -13.72 5.39 11.35
CA LYS A 242 -13.88 4.03 10.84
C LYS A 242 -13.60 3.96 9.34
N ALA A 243 -14.19 4.85 8.54
CA ALA A 243 -13.91 4.92 7.10
C ALA A 243 -12.42 5.18 6.80
N TYR A 244 -11.78 6.06 7.56
CA TYR A 244 -10.35 6.33 7.45
C TYR A 244 -9.51 5.07 7.76
N THR A 245 -9.73 4.40 8.88
CA THR A 245 -8.99 3.18 9.26
C THR A 245 -9.18 2.05 8.27
N GLU A 246 -10.39 1.86 7.73
CA GLU A 246 -10.65 0.88 6.66
C GLU A 246 -9.89 1.22 5.37
N SER A 247 -9.72 2.50 5.04
CA SER A 247 -8.88 2.90 3.90
C SER A 247 -7.40 2.56 4.12
N GLU A 248 -6.88 2.74 5.34
CA GLU A 248 -5.49 2.40 5.68
C GLU A 248 -5.24 0.88 5.71
N LYS A 249 -6.23 0.09 6.17
CA LYS A 249 -6.20 -1.39 6.16
C LYS A 249 -6.08 -2.00 4.75
N GLN A 250 -6.29 -1.22 3.68
CA GLN A 250 -6.00 -1.69 2.31
C GLN A 250 -4.52 -2.02 2.08
N GLU A 251 -3.61 -1.39 2.83
CA GLU A 251 -2.22 -1.80 2.83
C GLU A 251 -2.03 -3.00 3.77
N ILE A 252 -1.52 -4.10 3.21
CA ILE A 252 -1.39 -5.39 3.91
C ILE A 252 -0.63 -5.31 5.24
N HIS A 253 0.35 -4.40 5.36
CA HIS A 253 1.11 -4.19 6.59
C HIS A 253 0.28 -3.49 7.69
N VAL A 254 -0.79 -2.79 7.35
CA VAL A 254 -1.73 -2.22 8.32
C VAL A 254 -2.80 -3.24 8.67
N MET A 255 -3.27 -4.01 7.68
CA MET A 255 -4.27 -5.07 7.87
C MET A 255 -3.89 -6.07 8.97
N ILE A 256 -2.61 -6.41 9.10
CA ILE A 256 -2.14 -7.36 10.14
C ILE A 256 -2.31 -6.81 11.57
N LEU A 257 -2.53 -5.50 11.72
CA LEU A 257 -2.76 -4.82 13.00
C LEU A 257 -4.24 -4.62 13.30
N THR A 258 -5.16 -5.17 12.49
CA THR A 258 -6.61 -4.92 12.57
C THR A 258 -7.15 -5.02 14.00
N LYS A 259 -6.80 -6.09 14.74
CA LYS A 259 -7.26 -6.25 16.13
C LYS A 259 -6.84 -5.09 17.03
N ILE A 260 -5.58 -4.66 16.95
CA ILE A 260 -5.07 -3.54 17.75
C ILE A 260 -5.74 -2.23 17.31
N ILE A 261 -5.94 -2.04 16.01
CA ILE A 261 -6.62 -0.85 15.46
C ILE A 261 -8.06 -0.78 15.97
N ASP A 262 -8.77 -1.90 16.02
CA ASP A 262 -10.15 -1.95 16.49
C ASP A 262 -10.23 -1.65 18.00
N ASP A 263 -9.35 -2.25 18.83
CA ASP A 263 -9.26 -1.97 20.27
C ASP A 263 -8.94 -0.48 20.55
N VAL A 264 -8.01 0.09 19.78
CA VAL A 264 -7.61 1.49 19.89
C VAL A 264 -8.74 2.43 19.45
N SER A 265 -9.49 2.05 18.41
CA SER A 265 -10.63 2.82 17.93
C SER A 265 -11.77 2.82 18.94
N SER A 266 -12.02 1.67 19.59
CA SER A 266 -12.96 1.59 20.71
C SER A 266 -12.52 2.49 21.87
N TRP A 267 -11.24 2.44 22.26
CA TRP A 267 -10.71 3.35 23.28
C TRP A 267 -10.80 4.82 22.88
N LEU A 268 -10.67 5.17 21.60
CA LEU A 268 -10.69 6.57 21.19
C LEU A 268 -12.07 7.23 21.39
N PHE A 269 -13.16 6.48 21.16
CA PHE A 269 -14.53 7.00 21.14
C PHE A 269 -15.43 6.52 22.28
N PHE A 270 -15.00 5.51 23.07
CA PHE A 270 -15.73 4.96 24.21
C PHE A 270 -14.85 4.94 25.49
#